data_AF-A0A661ZGN4-F1
#
_entry.id   AF-A0A661ZGN4-F1
#
_cell.length_a   1.000
_cell.length_b   1.000
_cell.length_c   1.000
_cell.angle_alpha   90.00
_cell.angle_beta   90.00
_cell.angle_gamma   90.00
#
_symmetry.space_group_name_H-M   'P 1'
#
loop_
_entity.id
_entity.type
_entity.pdbx_description
1 polymer ?
#
loop_
_entity_poly.entity_id
_entity_poly.type
_entity_poly.pdbx_seq_one_letter_code
_entity_poly.pdbx_strand_id
1 'polypeptide(L)' 'VSYAQDILGDDALFRRARLQEEIFRDEEKAMELYQELLIRYPGSVYTIDARRRFRYLRGDIEKLPEEDIFFYKLDQ' A
#
# COMPACT_ATOMS: atom_id res chain seq x y z
N VAL A 1 20.73 17.08 -6.61
CA VAL A 1 20.34 15.67 -6.82
C VAL A 1 19.52 15.24 -5.62
N SER A 2 18.25 14.87 -5.83
CA SER A 2 17.26 14.65 -4.75
C SER A 2 17.23 13.18 -4.34
N TYR A 3 18.24 12.73 -3.59
CA TYR A 3 18.44 11.30 -3.30
C TYR A 3 17.61 10.76 -2.11
N ALA A 4 16.81 11.58 -1.42
CA ALA A 4 16.07 11.16 -0.23
C ALA A 4 14.56 10.94 -0.46
N GLN A 5 13.95 11.62 -1.44
CA GLN A 5 12.51 11.53 -1.68
C GLN A 5 12.11 10.34 -2.56
N ASP A 6 12.99 9.91 -3.46
CA ASP A 6 12.73 8.79 -4.37
C ASP A 6 12.97 7.41 -3.73
N ILE A 7 13.73 7.32 -2.64
CA ILE A 7 14.07 6.02 -2.01
C ILE A 7 13.04 5.60 -0.95
N LEU A 8 12.43 6.55 -0.22
CA LEU A 8 11.54 6.25 0.92
C LEU A 8 10.09 6.73 0.71
N GLY A 9 9.80 7.33 -0.45
CA GLY A 9 8.50 7.94 -0.73
C GLY A 9 7.38 6.90 -0.83
N ASP A 10 7.65 5.76 -1.45
CA ASP A 10 6.72 4.64 -1.57
C ASP A 10 6.48 3.93 -0.24
N ASP A 11 7.53 3.69 0.54
CA ASP A 11 7.48 3.18 1.91
C ASP A 11 6.56 4.03 2.80
N ALA A 12 6.79 5.35 2.82
CA ALA A 12 6.02 6.28 3.63
C ALA A 12 4.56 6.34 3.18
N LEU A 13 4.31 6.34 1.87
CA LEU A 13 2.97 6.41 1.30
C LEU A 13 2.18 5.13 1.60
N PHE A 14 2.82 3.95 1.47
CA PHE A 14 2.20 2.67 1.80
C PHE A 14 1.87 2.57 3.29
N ARG A 15 2.81 2.91 4.18
CA ARG A 15 2.58 2.90 5.63
C ARG A 15 1.46 3.85 6.04
N ARG A 16 1.40 5.03 5.42
CA ARG A 16 0.33 6.00 5.67
C ARG A 16 -1.02 5.46 5.20
N ALA A 17 -1.10 4.82 4.04
CA ALA A 17 -2.32 4.17 3.56
C ALA A 17 -2.81 3.09 4.54
N ARG A 18 -1.89 2.25 5.03
CA ARG A 18 -2.20 1.24 6.04
C ARG A 18 -2.68 1.82 7.36
N LEU A 19 -2.10 2.93 7.81
CA LEU A 19 -2.59 3.61 9.02
C LEU A 19 -4.02 4.13 8.85
N GLN A 20 -4.33 4.70 7.69
CA GLN A 20 -5.69 5.15 7.37
C GLN A 20 -6.68 3.99 7.39
N GLU A 21 -6.30 2.86 6.77
CA GLU A 21 -7.11 1.64 6.74
C GLU A 21 -7.30 1.00 8.13
N GLU A 22 -6.20 0.67 8.82
CA GLU A 22 -6.23 -0.22 9.98
C GLU A 22 -6.50 0.53 11.29
N ILE A 23 -6.01 1.76 11.42
CA ILE A 23 -6.09 2.54 12.67
C ILE A 23 -7.23 3.54 12.61
N PHE A 24 -7.26 4.37 11.57
CA PHE A 24 -8.27 5.42 11.44
C PHE A 24 -9.58 4.92 10.85
N ARG A 25 -9.59 3.73 10.23
CA ARG A 25 -10.74 3.15 9.52
C ARG A 25 -11.32 4.10 8.47
N ASP A 26 -10.46 4.92 7.88
CA ASP A 26 -10.79 5.83 6.79
C ASP A 26 -10.43 5.13 5.47
N GLU A 27 -11.37 4.30 5.00
CA GLU A 27 -11.21 3.48 3.81
C GLU A 27 -11.06 4.34 2.54
N GLU A 28 -11.78 5.45 2.46
CA GLU A 28 -11.68 6.40 1.34
C GLU A 28 -10.26 6.98 1.25
N LYS A 29 -9.73 7.46 2.38
CA LYS A 29 -8.37 8.01 2.42
C LYS A 29 -7.30 6.96 2.16
N ALA A 30 -7.50 5.74 2.65
CA ALA A 30 -6.60 4.63 2.36
C ALA A 30 -6.58 4.30 0.85
N MET A 31 -7.75 4.24 0.21
CA MET A 31 -7.86 4.02 -1.24
C MET A 31 -7.14 5.09 -2.06
N GLU A 32 -7.33 6.37 -1.72
CA GLU A 32 -6.62 7.47 -2.38
C GLU A 32 -5.09 7.31 -2.31
N LEU A 33 -4.57 6.94 -1.14
CA LEU A 33 -3.13 6.78 -0.92
C LEU A 33 -2.58 5.54 -1.64
N TYR A 34 -3.31 4.42 -1.66
CA TYR A 34 -2.93 3.26 -2.46
C TYR A 34 -2.93 3.58 -3.95
N GLN A 35 -3.93 4.32 -4.44
CA GLN A 35 -3.98 4.76 -5.83
C GLN A 35 -2.80 5.71 -6.15
N GLU A 36 -2.49 6.64 -5.26
CA GLU A 36 -1.34 7.54 -5.41
C GLU A 36 -0.03 6.75 -5.49
N LEU A 37 0.12 5.69 -4.69
CA LEU A 37 1.30 4.82 -4.74
C LEU A 37 1.44 4.13 -6.10
N LEU A 38 0.35 3.60 -6.63
CA LEU A 38 0.34 2.93 -7.93
C LEU A 38 0.70 3.87 -9.09
N ILE A 39 0.36 5.16 -8.98
CA ILE A 39 0.63 6.16 -10.02
C ILE A 39 2.04 6.73 -9.88
N ARG A 40 2.45 7.12 -8.68
CA ARG A 40 3.74 7.78 -8.44
C ARG A 40 4.91 6.81 -8.38
N TYR A 41 4.68 5.59 -7.91
CA TYR A 41 5.72 4.59 -7.66
C TYR A 41 5.40 3.24 -8.32
N PRO A 42 5.25 3.19 -9.67
CA PRO A 42 4.87 1.97 -10.37
C PRO A 42 5.92 0.84 -10.30
N GLY A 43 7.17 1.14 -9.93
CA GLY A 43 8.24 0.17 -9.69
C GLY A 43 8.40 -0.24 -8.23
N SER A 44 7.55 0.26 -7.31
CA SER A 44 7.64 -0.08 -5.89
C SER A 44 7.29 -1.54 -5.64
N VAL A 45 7.98 -2.14 -4.66
CA VAL A 45 7.66 -3.49 -4.14
C VAL A 45 6.24 -3.55 -3.57
N TYR A 46 5.70 -2.42 -3.10
CA TYR A 46 4.36 -2.31 -2.53
C TYR A 46 3.23 -2.25 -3.54
N THR A 47 3.52 -2.17 -4.85
CA THR A 47 2.48 -2.00 -5.88
C THR A 47 1.48 -3.15 -5.93
N ILE A 48 1.93 -4.38 -5.69
CA ILE A 48 1.06 -5.57 -5.67
C ILE A 48 0.08 -5.48 -4.48
N ASP A 49 0.60 -5.18 -3.29
CA ASP A 49 -0.20 -5.07 -2.07
C ASP A 49 -1.15 -3.89 -2.12
N ALA A 50 -0.67 -2.71 -2.55
CA ALA A 50 -1.49 -1.52 -2.70
C ALA A 50 -2.66 -1.75 -3.66
N ARG A 51 -2.43 -2.46 -4.78
CA ARG A 51 -3.49 -2.81 -5.72
C ARG A 51 -4.52 -3.77 -5.12
N ARG A 52 -4.06 -4.76 -4.37
CA ARG A 52 -4.95 -5.73 -3.71
C ARG A 52 -5.79 -5.06 -2.64
N ARG A 53 -5.16 -4.27 -1.76
CA ARG A 53 -5.85 -3.51 -0.71
C ARG A 53 -6.83 -2.49 -1.29
N PHE A 54 -6.45 -1.78 -2.34
CA PHE A 54 -7.37 -0.89 -3.06
C PHE A 54 -8.63 -1.63 -3.56
N ARG A 55 -8.48 -2.81 -4.16
CA ARG A 55 -9.62 -3.63 -4.62
C ARG A 55 -10.46 -4.18 -3.46
N TYR A 56 -9.81 -4.58 -2.37
CA TYR A 56 -10.49 -5.02 -1.16
C TYR A 56 -11.36 -3.89 -0.57
N LEU A 57 -10.80 -2.70 -0.41
CA LEU A 57 -11.52 -1.52 0.10
C LEU A 57 -12.63 -1.05 -0.83
N ARG A 58 -12.47 -1.24 -2.15
CA ARG A 58 -13.55 -0.97 -3.12
C ARG A 58 -14.70 -1.98 -3.04
N GLY A 59 -14.50 -3.12 -2.38
CA GLY A 59 -15.46 -4.21 -2.29
C GLY A 59 -15.42 -5.18 -3.48
N ASP A 60 -14.37 -5.15 -4.30
CA ASP A 60 -14.21 -6.13 -5.38
C ASP A 60 -13.83 -7.52 -4.86
N ILE A 61 -13.25 -7.58 -3.67
CA ILE A 61 -12.70 -8.80 -3.07
C ILE A 61 -13.21 -8.90 -1.63
N GLU A 62 -13.77 -10.05 -1.26
CA GLU A 62 -14.38 -10.26 0.06
C GLU A 62 -13.33 -10.52 1.17
N LYS A 63 -12.14 -11.04 0.81
CA LYS A 63 -11.03 -11.30 1.74
C LYS A 63 -9.67 -11.01 1.10
N LEU A 64 -8.74 -10.43 1.87
CA LEU A 64 -7.33 -10.43 1.49
C LEU A 64 -6.79 -11.87 1.57
N PRO A 65 -6.19 -12.44 0.50
CA PRO A 65 -5.49 -13.71 0.57
C PRO A 65 -4.42 -13.70 1.67
N GLU A 66 -4.44 -14.74 2.52
CA GLU A 66 -3.54 -14.89 3.68
C GLU A 66 -2.07 -15.18 3.28
N GLU A 67 -1.85 -15.59 2.03
CA GLU A 67 -0.58 -16.11 1.52
C GLU A 67 0.50 -15.03 1.33
N ASP A 68 0.15 -13.74 1.26
CA ASP A 68 1.08 -12.66 0.96
C ASP A 68 1.82 -12.09 2.19
N ILE A 69 1.52 -12.59 3.39
CA ILE A 69 2.30 -12.29 4.61
C ILE A 69 3.74 -12.83 4.48
N PHE A 70 3.97 -13.83 3.62
CA PHE A 70 5.25 -14.51 3.49
C PHE A 70 6.39 -13.65 2.94
N PHE A 71 6.13 -12.65 2.08
CA PHE A 71 7.19 -11.80 1.55
C PHE A 71 7.75 -10.82 2.61
N TYR A 72 6.95 -10.39 3.59
CA TYR A 72 7.38 -9.45 4.64
C TYR A 72 8.18 -10.08 5.79
N LYS A 73 8.15 -11.41 5.94
CA LYS A 73 8.87 -12.09 7.03
C LYS A 73 10.33 -12.42 6.70
N LEU A 74 10.78 -12.22 5.46
CA LEU A 74 12.13 -12.57 5.02
C LEU A 74 13.13 -11.39 5.00
N ASP A 75 12.64 -10.14 5.02
CA ASP A 75 13.46 -8.91 5.01
C ASP A 75 13.50 -8.20 6.39
N GLN A 76 13.29 -8.94 7.50
CA GLN A 76 13.53 -8.44 8.87
C GLN A 76 14.70 -9.13 9.54
#